data_AF-A0A820QJV3-F1
#
_entry.id   AF-A0A820QJV3-F1
#
_cell.length_a   1.000
_cell.length_b   1.000
_cell.length_c   1.000
_cell.angle_alpha   90.00
_cell.angle_beta   90.00
_cell.angle_gamma   90.00
#
_symmetry.space_group_name_H-M   'P 1'
#
loop_
_entity.id
_entity.type
_entity.pdbx_description
1 polymer ?
#
loop_
_entity_poly.entity_id
_entity_poly.type
_entity_poly.pdbx_seq_one_letter_code
_entity_poly.pdbx_strand_id
1 'polypeptide(L)' 'IGTGRGHSVLDVIDTFQKISGIKLNYKMGSRRIGDIDQIWADVHKAEKELNWKAELDLKAMLTSAWSWEKRINKQAT' A
#
# COMPACT_ATOMS: atom_id res chain seq x y z
N ILE A 1 8.51 -10.06 8.46
CA ILE A 1 7.97 -10.35 7.11
C ILE A 1 7.52 -9.02 6.51
N GLY A 2 7.96 -8.71 5.30
CA GLY A 2 7.66 -7.45 4.61
C GLY A 2 8.22 -7.48 3.19
N THR A 3 8.15 -6.35 2.48
CA THR A 3 8.63 -6.23 1.09
C THR A 3 10.04 -5.65 0.95
N GLY A 4 10.60 -5.11 2.05
CA GLY A 4 11.85 -4.35 2.00
C GLY A 4 11.73 -2.96 1.35
N ARG A 5 10.54 -2.58 0.90
CA ARG A 5 10.28 -1.32 0.19
C ARG A 5 9.36 -0.43 1.01
N GLY A 6 9.83 0.76 1.36
CA GLY A 6 9.01 1.82 1.95
C GLY A 6 8.27 2.60 0.86
N HIS A 7 7.04 3.03 1.16
CA HIS A 7 6.26 3.93 0.32
C HIS A 7 5.71 5.05 1.18
N SER A 8 5.80 6.29 0.70
CA SER A 8 5.18 7.43 1.38
C SER A 8 3.66 7.41 1.21
N VAL A 9 2.95 8.19 2.04
CA VAL A 9 1.51 8.40 1.87
C VAL A 9 1.18 8.98 0.48
N LEU A 10 2.03 9.87 -0.02
CA LEU A 10 1.84 10.48 -1.34
C LEU A 10 2.07 9.48 -2.48
N ASP A 11 3.01 8.53 -2.34
CA ASP A 11 3.21 7.46 -3.34
C ASP A 11 1.98 6.56 -3.45
N VAL A 12 1.34 6.26 -2.31
CA VAL A 12 0.11 5.47 -2.25
C VAL A 12 -1.03 6.22 -2.94
N ILE A 13 -1.20 7.51 -2.65
CA ILE A 13 -2.22 8.37 -3.27
C ILE A 13 -1.99 8.45 -4.79
N ASP A 14 -0.79 8.79 -5.23
CA ASP A 14 -0.46 8.93 -6.66
C ASP A 14 -0.68 7.60 -7.41
N THR A 15 -0.16 6.49 -6.87
CA THR A 15 -0.35 5.17 -7.47
C THR A 15 -1.82 4.80 -7.54
N PHE A 16 -2.60 5.07 -6.49
CA PHE A 16 -4.04 4.81 -6.48
C PHE A 16 -4.77 5.60 -7.58
N GLN A 17 -4.49 6.90 -7.71
CA GLN A 17 -5.11 7.72 -8.75
C GLN A 17 -4.77 7.21 -10.15
N LYS A 18 -3.52 6.79 -10.38
CA LYS A 18 -3.07 6.19 -11.66
C LYS A 18 -3.81 4.91 -12.01
N ILE A 19 -4.03 4.01 -11.06
CA ILE A 19 -4.71 2.72 -11.34
C ILE A 19 -6.23 2.85 -11.41
N SER A 20 -6.83 3.79 -10.68
CA SER A 20 -8.28 3.93 -10.58
C SER A 20 -8.84 4.91 -11.60
N GLY A 21 -8.01 5.84 -12.09
CA GLY A 21 -8.46 6.99 -12.88
C GLY A 21 -9.25 8.03 -12.08
N ILE A 22 -9.33 7.87 -10.74
CA ILE A 22 -10.12 8.71 -9.85
C ILE A 22 -9.18 9.69 -9.14
N LYS A 23 -9.50 10.99 -9.21
CA LYS A 23 -8.78 12.01 -8.44
C LYS A 23 -9.23 11.98 -6.98
N LEU A 24 -8.28 11.91 -6.06
CA LEU A 24 -8.54 11.89 -4.63
C LEU A 24 -8.51 13.31 -4.05
N ASN A 25 -9.47 13.59 -3.18
CA ASN A 25 -9.48 14.80 -2.38
C ASN A 25 -8.77 14.51 -1.05
N TYR A 26 -7.66 15.20 -0.77
CA TYR A 26 -6.95 15.12 0.50
C TYR A 26 -6.40 16.50 0.90
N LYS A 27 -6.05 16.65 2.17
CA LYS A 27 -5.37 17.83 2.71
C LYS A 27 -4.23 17.39 3.61
N MET A 28 -3.18 18.21 3.68
CA MET A 28 -2.09 17.98 4.63
C MET A 28 -2.61 18.29 6.05
N GLY A 29 -2.56 17.29 6.93
CA GLY A 29 -2.92 17.43 8.34
C GLY A 29 -1.69 17.56 9.23
N SER A 30 -1.92 17.83 10.52
CA SER A 30 -0.87 17.73 11.54
C SER A 30 -0.41 16.28 11.70
N ARG A 31 0.84 16.08 12.16
CA ARG A 31 1.35 14.76 12.53
C ARG A 31 0.45 14.13 13.58
N ARG A 32 0.03 12.88 13.37
CA ARG A 32 -0.71 12.12 14.38
C ARG A 32 0.26 11.71 15.49
N ILE A 33 -0.14 11.95 16.75
CA ILE A 33 0.68 11.60 17.91
C ILE A 33 0.99 10.10 17.87
N GLY A 34 2.26 9.75 18.01
CA GLY A 34 2.76 8.37 17.96
C GLY A 34 3.23 7.88 16.60
N ASP A 35 2.96 8.60 15.50
CA ASP A 35 3.51 8.24 14.19
C ASP A 35 5.02 8.53 14.15
N ILE A 36 5.80 7.53 13.74
CA ILE A 36 7.23 7.66 13.42
C ILE A 36 7.41 8.08 11.96
N ASP A 37 8.56 8.66 11.62
CA ASP A 37 8.76 9.23 10.29
C ASP A 37 8.86 8.16 9.19
N GLN A 38 9.59 7.07 9.44
CA GLN A 38 9.86 6.03 8.45
C GLN A 38 10.12 4.66 9.11
N ILE A 39 9.59 3.58 8.52
CA ILE A 39 9.88 2.20 8.91
C ILE A 39 9.63 1.24 7.74
N TRP A 40 10.52 0.28 7.54
CA TRP A 40 10.35 -0.86 6.64
C TRP A 40 11.16 -2.05 7.15
N ALA A 41 10.82 -3.25 6.70
CA ALA A 41 11.46 -4.48 7.14
C ALA A 41 12.77 -4.76 6.39
N ASP A 42 13.82 -5.18 7.09
CA ASP A 42 14.87 -6.00 6.47
C ASP A 42 14.29 -7.42 6.20
N VAL A 43 14.40 -7.88 4.96
CA VAL A 43 13.80 -9.14 4.49
C VAL A 43 14.80 -10.28 4.31
N HIS A 44 16.11 -10.03 4.46
CA HIS A 44 17.15 -11.01 4.16
C HIS A 44 16.99 -12.32 4.95
N LYS A 45 16.56 -12.25 6.21
CA LYS A 45 16.35 -13.46 7.02
C LYS A 45 15.26 -14.37 6.46
N ALA A 46 14.14 -13.78 6.01
CA ALA A 46 13.03 -14.56 5.44
C ALA A 46 13.42 -15.16 4.09
N GLU A 47 14.16 -14.41 3.26
CA GLU A 47 14.68 -14.92 1.99
C GLU A 47 15.64 -16.09 2.22
N LYS A 48 16.56 -15.97 3.18
CA LYS A 48 17.58 -16.99 3.44
C LYS A 48 17.03 -18.25 4.11
N GLU A 49 16.22 -18.09 5.15
CA GLU A 49 15.80 -19.22 6.00
C GLU A 49 14.52 -19.89 5.50
N LEU A 50 13.63 -19.14 4.86
CA LEU A 50 12.32 -19.63 4.41
C LEU A 50 12.23 -19.76 2.88
N ASN A 51 13.26 -19.34 2.14
CA ASN A 51 13.22 -19.19 0.69
C ASN A 51 11.97 -18.42 0.23
N TRP A 52 11.56 -17.42 1.02
CA TRP A 52 10.33 -16.67 0.81
C TRP A 52 10.63 -15.19 0.55
N LYS A 53 9.96 -14.61 -0.45
CA LYS A 53 10.04 -13.20 -0.80
C LYS A 53 8.67 -12.68 -1.21
N ALA A 54 8.35 -11.44 -0.82
CA ALA A 54 7.18 -10.76 -1.35
C ALA A 54 7.47 -10.22 -2.76
N GLU A 55 6.75 -10.74 -3.76
CA GLU A 55 6.97 -10.39 -5.18
C GLU A 55 6.07 -9.24 -5.67
N LEU A 56 4.88 -9.12 -5.09
CA LEU A 56 3.89 -8.13 -5.49
C LEU A 56 4.34 -6.72 -5.08
N ASP A 57 4.12 -5.76 -5.98
CA ASP A 57 4.42 -4.34 -5.78
C ASP A 57 3.21 -3.54 -5.29
N LEU A 58 3.42 -2.24 -5.05
CA LEU A 58 2.37 -1.32 -4.59
C LEU A 58 1.19 -1.27 -5.58
N LYS A 59 1.47 -1.31 -6.88
CA LYS A 59 0.44 -1.26 -7.92
C LYS A 59 -0.46 -2.49 -7.87
N ALA A 60 0.12 -3.68 -7.75
CA ALA A 60 -0.62 -4.93 -7.61
C ALA A 60 -1.48 -4.94 -6.34
N MET A 61 -0.91 -4.50 -5.20
CA MET A 61 -1.62 -4.39 -3.93
C MET A 61 -2.83 -3.44 -4.02
N LEU A 62 -2.65 -2.25 -4.58
CA LEU A 62 -3.74 -1.27 -4.70
C LEU A 62 -4.80 -1.71 -5.74
N THR A 63 -4.40 -2.40 -6.80
CA THR A 63 -5.33 -2.91 -7.83
C THR A 63 -6.24 -3.99 -7.27
N SER A 64 -5.70 -4.91 -6.46
CA SER A 64 -6.50 -5.97 -5.84
C SER A 64 -7.43 -5.40 -4.77
N ALA A 65 -6.95 -4.49 -3.93
CA ALA A 65 -7.75 -3.80 -2.93
C ALA A 65 -8.91 -3.01 -3.56
N TRP A 66 -8.65 -2.27 -4.65
CA TRP A 66 -9.70 -1.52 -5.34
C TRP A 66 -10.72 -2.42 -6.04
N SER A 67 -10.28 -3.55 -6.61
CA SER A 67 -11.19 -4.53 -7.20
C SER A 67 -12.11 -5.16 -6.16
N TRP A 68 -11.59 -5.43 -4.97
CA TRP A 68 -12.38 -5.90 -3.82
C TRP A 68 -13.41 -4.87 -3.38
N GLU A 69 -13.00 -3.61 -3.21
CA GLU A 69 -13.89 -2.52 -2.79
C GLU A 69 -15.06 -2.33 -3.76
N LYS A 70 -14.78 -2.33 -5.08
CA LYS A 70 -15.84 -2.27 -6.11
C LYS A 70 -16.81 -3.45 -6.03
N ARG A 71 -16.35 -4.63 -5.62
CA ARG A 71 -17.21 -5.81 -5.48
C ARG A 71 -18.13 -5.68 -4.28
N ILE A 72 -17.63 -5.25 -3.13
CA ILE A 72 -18.45 -5.04 -1.92
C ILE A 72 -19.53 -4.00 -2.20
N ASN A 73 -19.16 -2.85 -2.78
CA ASN A 73 -20.11 -1.78 -3.04
C ASN A 73 -21.23 -2.18 -4.01
N LYS A 74 -20.96 -3.08 -4.97
CA LYS A 74 -22.00 -3.63 -5.87
C LYS A 74 -22.94 -4.62 -5.19
N GLN A 75 -22.51 -5.29 -4.12
CA GLN A 75 -23.33 -6.25 -3.37
C GLN A 75 -24.21 -5.57 -2.32
N ALA A 76 -23.88 -4.34 -1.93
CA ALA A 76 -24.65 -3.54 -0.98
C ALA A 76 -25.83 -2.79 -1.62
N THR A 77 -25.92 -2.76 -2.95
CA THR A 77 -27.01 -2.21 -3.78
C THR A 77 -27.80 -3.31 -4.44
#